data_AF-A0A1G9MHQ7-F1
#
_entry.id   AF-A0A1G9MHQ7-F1
#
_cell.length_a   1.000
_cell.length_b   1.000
_cell.length_c   1.000
_cell.angle_alpha   90.00
_cell.angle_beta   90.00
_cell.angle_gamma   90.00
#
_symmetry.space_group_name_H-M   'P 1'
#
loop_
_entity.id
_entity.type
_entity.pdbx_description
1 polymer ?
#
loop_
_entity_poly.entity_id
_entity_poly.type
_entity_poly.pdbx_seq_one_letter_code
_entity_poly.pdbx_strand_id
1 'polypeptide(L)'
;MKLLLKKYLIKYEDIKDEITVDVRTKEQYSENNVFKYNIPIMTKEEHDFLHRHLFWAEVIVIYGMIKNIKEITKDLIRVSHNKTKALIIGCSKGRLRSPTMWAYAKLIGINAKVLENGILGIKKY
;
A
#
# COMPACT_ATOMS: atom_id res chain seq x y z
N MET A 1 10.92 -20.45 -3.07
CA MET A 1 10.38 -19.09 -3.30
C MET A 1 8.95 -18.87 -2.79
N LYS A 2 7.99 -19.81 -2.98
CA LYS A 2 6.60 -19.70 -2.46
C LYS A 2 6.47 -19.51 -0.92
N LEU A 3 7.41 -20.01 -0.12
CA LEU A 3 7.37 -19.87 1.35
C LEU A 3 7.68 -18.44 1.85
N LEU A 4 8.57 -17.72 1.17
CA LEU A 4 8.94 -16.34 1.54
C LEU A 4 7.80 -15.36 1.23
N LEU A 5 7.03 -15.63 0.17
CA LEU A 5 5.85 -14.83 -0.20
C LEU A 5 4.74 -14.88 0.88
N LYS A 6 4.58 -16.01 1.57
CA LYS A 6 3.56 -16.14 2.64
C LYS A 6 3.87 -15.32 3.89
N LYS A 7 5.14 -14.98 4.17
CA LYS A 7 5.50 -14.26 5.41
C LYS A 7 5.18 -12.76 5.39
N TYR A 8 5.08 -12.15 4.21
CA TYR A 8 4.78 -10.71 4.12
C TYR A 8 3.30 -10.41 3.85
N LEU A 9 2.49 -11.41 3.51
CA LEU A 9 1.05 -11.27 3.35
C LEU A 9 0.34 -11.45 4.70
N ILE A 10 -0.79 -10.77 4.87
CA ILE A 10 -1.70 -10.95 6.01
C ILE A 10 -3.14 -10.95 5.52
N LYS A 11 -3.99 -11.78 6.12
CA LYS A 11 -5.43 -11.73 5.87
C LYS A 11 -6.08 -10.62 6.67
N TYR A 12 -7.26 -10.16 6.25
CA TYR A 12 -7.93 -9.06 6.93
C TYR A 12 -8.35 -9.44 8.36
N GLU A 13 -8.86 -10.66 8.54
CA GLU A 13 -9.28 -11.23 9.83
C GLU A 13 -8.13 -11.43 10.83
N ASP A 14 -6.88 -11.47 10.35
CA ASP A 14 -5.69 -11.65 11.18
C ASP A 14 -5.10 -10.32 11.68
N ILE A 15 -5.62 -9.17 11.23
CA ILE A 15 -5.18 -7.84 11.66
C ILE A 15 -5.70 -7.57 13.07
N LYS A 16 -4.81 -7.17 13.98
CA LYS A 16 -5.14 -6.91 15.39
C LYS A 16 -4.93 -5.45 15.74
N ASP A 17 -3.69 -5.07 15.99
CA ASP A 17 -3.28 -3.74 16.45
C ASP A 17 -2.44 -2.99 15.42
N GLU A 18 -2.16 -3.62 14.27
CA GLU A 18 -1.41 -3.00 13.19
C GLU A 18 -2.18 -1.84 12.54
N ILE A 19 -1.44 -0.83 12.10
CA ILE A 19 -2.01 0.35 11.47
C ILE A 19 -2.25 0.08 9.99
N THR A 20 -3.49 0.24 9.53
CA THR A 20 -3.87 0.02 8.13
C THR A 20 -3.62 1.27 7.27
N VAL A 21 -2.96 1.07 6.12
CA VAL A 21 -2.52 2.13 5.20
C VAL A 21 -2.96 1.81 3.78
N ASP A 22 -3.85 2.63 3.23
CA ASP A 22 -4.33 2.54 1.86
C ASP A 22 -3.36 3.29 0.94
N VAL A 23 -2.83 2.60 -0.06
CA VAL A 23 -1.89 3.19 -1.04
C VAL A 23 -2.52 3.50 -2.39
N ARG A 24 -3.85 3.40 -2.49
CA ARG A 24 -4.62 3.90 -3.63
C ARG A 24 -4.56 5.43 -3.70
N THR A 25 -5.03 5.99 -4.81
CA THR A 25 -5.15 7.44 -4.94
C THR A 25 -6.12 7.99 -3.89
N LYS A 26 -6.03 9.30 -3.61
CA LYS A 26 -6.89 9.94 -2.60
C LYS A 26 -8.37 9.75 -2.91
N GLU A 27 -8.73 9.83 -4.19
CA GLU A 27 -10.10 9.69 -4.69
C GLU A 27 -10.62 8.28 -4.46
N GLN A 28 -9.83 7.26 -4.82
CA GLN A 28 -10.19 5.85 -4.56
C GLN A 28 -10.37 5.56 -3.07
N TYR A 29 -9.62 6.25 -2.21
CA TYR A 29 -9.77 6.14 -0.76
C TYR A 29 -11.05 6.84 -0.27
N SER A 30 -11.35 8.03 -0.76
CA SER A 30 -12.59 8.77 -0.43
C SER A 30 -13.86 8.00 -0.79
N GLU A 31 -13.83 7.20 -1.87
CA GLU A 31 -14.97 6.36 -2.27
C GLU A 31 -15.22 5.17 -1.34
N ASN A 32 -14.17 4.64 -0.69
CA ASN A 32 -14.26 3.46 0.16
C ASN A 32 -13.11 3.42 1.17
N ASN A 33 -13.27 4.16 2.27
CA ASN A 33 -12.26 4.41 3.30
C ASN A 33 -12.20 3.29 4.36
N VAL A 34 -11.94 2.05 3.93
CA VAL A 34 -11.86 0.90 4.85
C VAL A 34 -10.67 0.98 5.81
N PHE A 35 -9.59 1.61 5.37
CA PHE A 35 -8.35 1.70 6.13
C PHE A 35 -8.24 3.03 6.88
N LYS A 36 -7.44 3.06 7.94
CA LYS A 36 -7.35 4.23 8.83
C LYS A 36 -6.64 5.42 8.19
N TYR A 37 -5.62 5.16 7.38
CA TYR A 37 -4.82 6.19 6.71
C TYR A 37 -4.73 5.93 5.21
N ASN A 38 -4.53 7.01 4.45
CA ASN A 38 -4.19 6.94 3.03
C ASN A 38 -2.82 7.58 2.80
N ILE A 39 -1.92 6.83 2.13
CA ILE A 39 -0.62 7.30 1.66
C ILE A 39 -0.52 6.92 0.18
N PRO A 40 -1.02 7.77 -0.73
CA PRO A 40 -1.07 7.46 -2.16
C PRO A 40 0.34 7.33 -2.74
N ILE A 41 0.58 6.27 -3.51
CA ILE A 41 1.83 6.12 -4.28
C ILE A 41 1.87 7.06 -5.49
N MET A 42 0.71 7.33 -6.05
CA MET A 42 0.55 8.06 -7.30
C MET A 42 -0.71 8.92 -7.26
N THR A 43 -0.76 9.91 -8.13
CA THR A 43 -1.94 10.75 -8.32
C THR A 43 -3.02 10.04 -9.15
N LYS A 44 -4.19 10.65 -9.26
CA LYS A 44 -5.25 10.18 -10.16
C LYS A 44 -4.80 10.18 -11.61
N GLU A 45 -4.12 11.22 -12.07
CA GLU A 45 -3.65 11.31 -13.46
C GLU A 45 -2.69 10.17 -13.81
N GLU A 46 -1.77 9.86 -12.90
CA GLU A 46 -0.81 8.76 -13.03
C GLU A 46 -1.49 7.39 -13.01
N HIS A 47 -2.51 7.23 -12.16
CA HIS A 47 -3.35 6.03 -12.11
C HIS A 47 -4.14 5.82 -13.40
N ASP A 48 -4.73 6.88 -13.95
CA ASP A 48 -5.49 6.83 -15.20
C ASP A 48 -4.56 6.55 -16.38
N PHE A 49 -3.35 7.12 -16.37
CA PHE A 49 -2.30 6.80 -17.33
C PHE A 49 -1.88 5.32 -17.26
N LEU A 50 -1.68 4.78 -16.05
CA LEU A 50 -1.40 3.37 -15.82
C LEU A 50 -2.49 2.47 -16.40
N HIS A 51 -3.77 2.80 -16.20
CA HIS A 51 -4.88 2.02 -16.73
C HIS A 51 -4.90 1.95 -18.26
N ARG A 52 -4.45 3.02 -18.94
CA ARG A 52 -4.31 3.03 -20.41
C ARG A 52 -3.05 2.30 -20.89
N HIS A 53 -2.05 2.11 -20.03
CA HIS A 53 -0.74 1.56 -20.38
C HIS A 53 -0.32 0.42 -19.44
N LEU A 54 -1.18 -0.59 -19.30
CA LEU A 54 -0.97 -1.70 -18.37
C LEU A 54 0.36 -2.45 -18.59
N PHE A 55 0.87 -2.48 -19.81
CA PHE A 55 2.18 -3.05 -20.12
C PHE A 55 3.32 -2.39 -19.33
N TRP A 56 3.20 -1.09 -19.05
CA TRP A 56 4.16 -0.29 -18.30
C TRP A 56 3.80 -0.11 -16.82
N ALA A 57 2.83 -0.88 -16.31
CA ALA A 57 2.26 -0.65 -15.00
C ALA A 57 3.32 -0.59 -13.89
N GLU A 58 4.26 -1.54 -13.84
CA GLU A 58 5.31 -1.58 -12.83
C GLU A 58 6.19 -0.33 -12.84
N VAL A 59 6.63 0.09 -14.03
CA VAL A 59 7.45 1.30 -14.20
C VAL A 59 6.68 2.53 -13.74
N ILE A 60 5.40 2.64 -14.06
CA ILE A 60 4.56 3.79 -13.67
C ILE A 60 4.36 3.82 -12.14
N VAL A 61 4.14 2.67 -11.49
CA VAL A 61 4.04 2.59 -10.03
C VAL A 61 5.34 3.04 -9.35
N ILE A 62 6.47 2.51 -9.81
CA ILE A 62 7.78 2.85 -9.26
C ILE A 62 8.09 4.34 -9.47
N TYR A 63 7.81 4.86 -10.67
CA TYR A 63 7.98 6.28 -10.97
C TYR A 63 7.15 7.18 -10.05
N GLY A 64 5.86 6.88 -9.88
CA GLY A 64 4.98 7.61 -8.96
C GLY A 64 5.53 7.59 -7.52
N MET A 65 5.99 6.43 -7.05
CA MET A 65 6.61 6.30 -5.73
C MET A 65 7.85 7.18 -5.59
N ILE A 66 8.79 7.12 -6.55
CA ILE A 66 10.05 7.88 -6.52
C ILE A 66 9.76 9.39 -6.55
N LYS A 67 8.84 9.83 -7.40
CA LYS A 67 8.43 11.22 -7.51
C LYS A 67 7.87 11.77 -6.19
N ASN A 68 7.12 10.94 -5.46
CA ASN A 68 6.47 11.32 -4.20
C ASN A 68 7.24 10.86 -2.95
N ILE A 69 8.49 10.40 -3.10
CA ILE A 69 9.19 9.62 -2.08
C ILE A 69 9.38 10.38 -0.76
N LYS A 70 9.60 11.69 -0.82
CA LYS A 70 9.81 12.55 0.36
C LYS A 70 8.55 12.59 1.24
N GLU A 71 7.40 12.86 0.64
CA GLU A 71 6.12 12.90 1.36
C GLU A 71 5.71 11.50 1.83
N ILE A 72 5.89 10.48 0.98
CA ILE A 72 5.65 9.08 1.37
C ILE A 72 6.49 8.71 2.60
N THR A 73 7.77 9.06 2.63
CA THR A 73 8.65 8.79 3.77
C THR A 73 8.14 9.46 5.03
N LYS A 74 7.84 10.76 4.94
CA LYS A 74 7.33 11.55 6.06
C LYS A 74 6.03 10.95 6.63
N ASP A 75 5.10 10.57 5.76
CA ASP A 75 3.83 9.98 6.17
C ASP A 75 3.99 8.58 6.74
N LEU A 76 4.84 7.73 6.15
CA LEU A 76 5.13 6.40 6.68
C LEU A 76 5.73 6.47 8.09
N ILE A 77 6.69 7.39 8.31
CA ILE A 77 7.30 7.60 9.64
C ILE A 77 6.27 8.12 10.64
N ARG A 78 5.45 9.10 10.24
CA ARG A 78 4.39 9.66 11.09
C ARG A 78 3.36 8.59 11.47
N VAL A 79 2.82 7.88 10.48
CA VAL A 79 1.77 6.88 10.67
C VAL A 79 2.28 5.66 11.44
N SER A 80 3.52 5.23 11.22
CA SER A 80 4.15 4.15 12.00
C SER A 80 4.59 4.56 13.41
N HIS A 81 4.26 5.78 13.86
CA HIS A 81 4.69 6.33 15.15
C HIS A 81 6.21 6.21 15.32
N ASN A 82 6.95 6.77 14.36
CA ASN A 82 8.40 6.66 14.26
C ASN A 82 8.88 5.20 14.27
N LYS A 83 8.33 4.38 13.38
CA LYS A 83 8.68 2.96 13.17
C LYS A 83 8.33 2.00 14.30
N THR A 84 7.66 2.47 15.37
CA THR A 84 7.30 1.63 16.53
C THR A 84 6.07 0.75 16.28
N LYS A 85 5.18 1.16 15.36
CA LYS A 85 3.97 0.42 15.00
C LYS A 85 4.10 -0.29 13.67
N ALA A 86 3.60 -1.53 13.63
CA ALA A 86 3.54 -2.30 12.39
C ALA A 86 2.45 -1.77 11.46
N LEU A 87 2.71 -1.82 10.15
CA LEU A 87 1.79 -1.36 9.11
C LEU A 87 1.22 -2.52 8.29
N ILE A 88 -0.07 -2.44 7.98
CA ILE A 88 -0.70 -3.27 6.94
C ILE A 88 -1.00 -2.40 5.73
N ILE A 89 -0.34 -2.71 4.63
CA ILE A 89 -0.40 -1.92 3.40
C ILE A 89 -1.37 -2.58 2.42
N GLY A 90 -2.36 -1.83 1.95
CA GLY A 90 -3.42 -2.32 1.07
C GLY A 90 -3.64 -1.39 -0.13
N CYS A 91 -3.87 -1.98 -1.28
CA CYS A 91 -4.43 -1.32 -2.46
C CYS A 91 -5.64 -2.11 -2.93
N SER A 92 -6.23 -1.78 -4.09
CA SER A 92 -7.48 -2.41 -4.53
C SER A 92 -7.42 -3.94 -4.52
N LYS A 93 -6.39 -4.54 -5.16
CA LYS A 93 -6.23 -6.00 -5.31
C LYS A 93 -4.99 -6.57 -4.59
N GLY A 94 -4.27 -5.75 -3.82
CA GLY A 94 -3.05 -6.17 -3.10
C GLY A 94 -1.84 -6.53 -4.00
N ARG A 95 -1.84 -6.09 -5.27
CA ARG A 95 -0.90 -6.59 -6.29
C ARG A 95 0.38 -5.81 -6.44
N LEU A 96 0.36 -4.67 -7.15
CA LEU A 96 1.58 -3.99 -7.57
C LEU A 96 1.94 -2.86 -6.60
N ARG A 97 0.99 -1.95 -6.39
CA ARG A 97 1.13 -0.81 -5.46
C ARG A 97 1.48 -1.25 -4.03
N SER A 98 0.78 -2.24 -3.48
CA SER A 98 0.99 -2.63 -2.07
C SER A 98 2.37 -3.23 -1.81
N PRO A 99 2.86 -4.21 -2.60
CA PRO A 99 4.23 -4.70 -2.48
C PRO A 99 5.30 -3.64 -2.76
N THR A 100 5.07 -2.70 -3.69
CA THR A 100 6.02 -1.61 -3.93
C THR A 100 6.17 -0.73 -2.68
N MET A 101 5.06 -0.27 -2.09
CA MET A 101 5.12 0.50 -0.83
C MET A 101 5.66 -0.33 0.33
N TRP A 102 5.30 -1.61 0.42
CA TRP A 102 5.82 -2.51 1.44
C TRP A 102 7.33 -2.67 1.36
N ALA A 103 7.87 -2.90 0.16
CA ALA A 103 9.32 -3.00 -0.04
C ALA A 103 10.01 -1.72 0.41
N TYR A 104 9.45 -0.56 0.09
CA TYR A 104 9.99 0.72 0.53
C TYR A 104 9.90 0.92 2.06
N ALA A 105 8.74 0.61 2.66
CA ALA A 105 8.55 0.68 4.11
C ALA A 105 9.56 -0.22 4.87
N LYS A 106 9.79 -1.44 4.35
CA LYS A 106 10.81 -2.36 4.87
C LYS A 106 12.22 -1.79 4.75
N LEU A 107 12.55 -1.15 3.62
CA LEU A 107 13.85 -0.52 3.36
C LEU A 107 14.15 0.60 4.37
N ILE A 108 13.14 1.39 4.76
CA ILE A 108 13.31 2.44 5.77
C ILE A 108 13.16 1.93 7.22
N GLY A 109 13.05 0.61 7.42
CA GLY A 109 13.07 -0.04 8.73
C GLY A 109 11.72 -0.15 9.43
N ILE A 110 10.60 0.04 8.73
CA ILE A 110 9.26 -0.14 9.29
C ILE A 110 8.86 -1.61 9.22
N ASN A 111 8.27 -2.16 10.29
CA ASN A 111 7.63 -3.46 10.21
C ASN A 111 6.34 -3.34 9.40
N ALA A 112 6.22 -4.07 8.29
CA ALA A 112 5.07 -3.97 7.42
C ALA A 112 4.72 -5.32 6.79
N LYS A 113 3.43 -5.49 6.51
CA LYS A 113 2.86 -6.58 5.70
C LYS A 113 1.92 -6.01 4.65
N VAL A 114 1.60 -6.83 3.65
CA VAL A 114 0.65 -6.50 2.57
C VAL A 114 -0.66 -7.23 2.83
N LEU A 115 -1.78 -6.53 2.70
CA LEU A 115 -3.10 -7.15 2.78
C LEU A 115 -3.30 -8.12 1.61
N GLU A 116 -3.53 -9.39 1.93
CA GLU A 116 -3.87 -10.44 0.97
C GLU A 116 -5.20 -10.10 0.26
N ASN A 117 -5.22 -10.25 -1.06
CA ASN A 117 -6.35 -9.88 -1.94
C ASN A 117 -6.71 -8.39 -1.99
N GLY A 118 -6.05 -7.54 -1.19
CA GLY A 118 -6.32 -6.11 -1.14
C GLY A 118 -7.70 -5.75 -0.59
N ILE A 119 -8.03 -4.46 -0.69
CA ILE A 119 -9.23 -3.89 -0.08
C ILE A 119 -10.52 -4.49 -0.67
N LEU A 120 -10.52 -4.86 -1.95
CA LEU A 120 -11.67 -5.51 -2.59
C LEU A 120 -11.91 -6.94 -2.10
N GLY A 121 -10.90 -7.57 -1.48
CA GLY A 121 -11.02 -8.90 -0.88
C GLY A 121 -11.67 -8.91 0.51
N ILE A 122 -11.91 -7.74 1.09
CA ILE A 122 -12.52 -7.62 2.42
C ILE A 122 -14.01 -7.92 2.28
N LYS A 123 -14.45 -9.05 2.83
CA LYS A 123 -15.89 -9.37 2.92
C LYS A 123 -16.55 -8.39 3.87
N LYS A 124 -17.44 -7.54 3.35
CA LYS A 124 -18.35 -6.73 4.18
C LYS A 124 -19.53 -7.64 4.52
N TYR A 125 -19.66 -8.02 5.79
CA TYR A 125 -20.87 -8.64 6.31
C TYR A 125 -21.91 -7.57 6.60
#